data_AF-A0A8J5SVT4-F1
#
_entry.id   AF-A0A8J5SVT4-F1
#
_cell.length_a   1.000
_cell.length_b   1.000
_cell.length_c   1.000
_cell.angle_alpha   90.00
_cell.angle_beta   90.00
_cell.angle_gamma   90.00
#
_symmetry.space_group_name_H-M   'P 1'
#
loop_
_entity.id
_entity.type
_entity.pdbx_description
1 polymer ?
#
loop_
_entity_poly.entity_id
_entity_poly.type
_entity_poly.pdbx_seq_one_letter_code
_entity_poly.pdbx_strand_id
1 'polypeptide(L)'
;MPRDKLVDAPVSGGVKRAAEGTLTIIASGTDEALHCTGSVLSALSEKLYIIKGGCGAASSVKMVNQLLAGVHIASAAEAMAFGARLNLRTGRLFEIIQHARGYSWYVAVMASDYGMKGLACLFM
;
A
#
# COMPACT_ATOMS: atom_id res chain seq x y z
N MET A 1 20.60 -28.43 9.22
CA MET A 1 19.53 -27.41 9.19
C MET A 1 20.18 -26.05 9.15
N PRO A 2 19.77 -25.12 8.26
CA PRO A 2 20.42 -23.81 8.18
C PRO A 2 20.26 -23.11 9.54
N ARG A 3 21.37 -22.56 10.06
CA ARG A 3 21.46 -21.97 11.41
C ARG A 3 21.00 -20.51 11.46
N ASP A 4 20.34 -20.04 10.41
CA ASP A 4 20.17 -18.62 10.16
C ASP A 4 18.80 -18.17 10.62
N LYS A 5 18.77 -17.26 11.60
CA LYS A 5 17.55 -16.64 12.11
C LYS A 5 17.02 -15.67 11.06
N LEU A 6 15.89 -16.03 10.44
CA LEU A 6 15.25 -15.24 9.40
C LEU A 6 13.92 -14.66 9.90
N VAL A 7 13.71 -13.37 9.63
CA VAL A 7 12.43 -12.68 9.83
C VAL A 7 12.00 -12.08 8.50
N ASP A 8 10.79 -12.44 8.06
CA ASP A 8 10.08 -11.83 6.94
C ASP A 8 9.36 -10.58 7.45
N ALA A 9 9.73 -9.38 6.99
CA ALA A 9 9.24 -8.12 7.55
C ALA A 9 8.84 -7.07 6.48
N PRO A 10 7.82 -7.31 5.64
CA PRO A 10 7.32 -6.30 4.71
C PRO A 10 6.85 -5.03 5.42
N VAL A 11 7.10 -3.90 4.77
CA VAL A 11 6.85 -2.57 5.34
C VAL A 11 5.87 -1.74 4.50
N SER A 12 5.24 -0.75 5.13
CA SER A 12 4.43 0.29 4.51
C SER A 12 4.71 1.65 5.15
N GLY A 13 4.82 2.71 4.35
CA GLY A 13 5.03 4.08 4.85
C GLY A 13 5.93 4.97 3.98
N GLY A 14 6.66 4.40 3.02
CA GLY A 14 7.53 5.15 2.12
C GLY A 14 8.79 5.71 2.81
N VAL A 15 9.60 6.43 2.05
CA VAL A 15 10.93 6.90 2.48
C VAL A 15 10.85 7.83 3.69
N LYS A 16 9.86 8.73 3.73
CA LYS A 16 9.67 9.68 4.83
C LYS A 16 9.47 8.96 6.18
N ARG A 17 8.50 8.05 6.25
CA ARG A 17 8.22 7.30 7.48
C ARG A 17 9.35 6.34 7.86
N ALA A 18 10.11 5.84 6.87
CA ALA A 18 11.32 5.06 7.14
C ALA A 18 12.39 5.89 7.87
N ALA A 19 12.64 7.13 7.41
CA ALA A 19 13.59 8.03 8.04
C ALA A 19 13.16 8.47 9.45
N GLU A 20 11.86 8.59 9.68
CA GLU A 20 11.28 8.97 10.97
C GLU A 20 11.11 7.78 11.95
N GLY A 21 11.37 6.54 11.52
CA GLY A 21 11.13 5.35 12.35
C GLY A 21 9.64 5.06 12.60
N THR A 22 8.75 5.56 11.75
CA THR A 22 7.30 5.48 11.91
C THR A 22 6.64 4.53 10.93
N LEU A 23 7.36 3.51 10.45
CA LEU A 23 6.82 2.54 9.49
C LEU A 23 5.68 1.72 10.09
N THR A 24 4.85 1.18 9.22
CA THR A 24 4.04 0.01 9.54
C THR A 24 4.80 -1.22 9.07
N ILE A 25 5.17 -2.09 10.01
CA ILE A 25 5.89 -3.33 9.76
C ILE A 25 4.97 -4.50 10.06
N ILE A 26 4.94 -5.48 9.16
CA ILE A 26 4.30 -6.77 9.38
C ILE A 26 5.42 -7.79 9.39
N ALA A 27 5.61 -8.53 10.48
CA ALA A 27 6.73 -9.45 10.66
C ALA A 27 6.27 -10.89 10.93
N SER A 28 6.97 -11.87 10.38
CA SER A 28 6.79 -13.29 10.68
C SER A 28 8.12 -14.03 10.66
N GLY A 29 8.23 -15.10 11.45
CA GLY A 29 9.48 -15.84 11.63
C GLY A 29 9.33 -16.87 12.76
N THR A 30 10.45 -17.47 13.16
CA THR A 30 10.48 -18.28 14.39
C THR A 30 10.44 -17.36 15.62
N ASP A 31 9.93 -17.85 16.75
CA ASP A 31 9.88 -17.08 18.00
C ASP A 31 11.28 -16.59 18.42
N GLU A 32 12.30 -17.43 18.24
CA GLU A 32 13.68 -17.08 18.53
C GLU A 32 14.19 -15.93 17.65
N ALA A 33 13.89 -15.96 16.35
CA ALA A 33 14.30 -14.89 15.43
C ALA A 33 13.59 -13.58 15.76
N LEU A 34 12.28 -13.63 16.00
CA LEU A 34 11.47 -12.47 16.37
C LEU A 34 11.87 -11.87 17.71
N HIS A 35 12.22 -12.70 18.69
CA HIS A 35 12.75 -12.24 19.97
C HIS A 35 14.09 -11.50 19.79
N CYS A 36 15.00 -12.04 18.98
CA CYS A 36 16.29 -11.41 18.71
C CYS A 36 16.18 -10.05 17.96
N THR A 37 15.20 -9.89 17.08
CA THR A 37 15.05 -8.67 16.25
C THR A 37 14.00 -7.69 16.76
N GLY A 38 13.22 -8.05 17.79
CA GLY A 38 12.03 -7.32 18.20
C GLY A 38 12.29 -5.85 18.57
N SER A 39 13.41 -5.56 19.23
CA SER A 39 13.80 -4.19 19.60
C SER A 39 14.07 -3.31 18.37
N VAL A 40 14.78 -3.83 17.37
CA VAL A 40 15.06 -3.12 16.12
C VAL A 40 13.79 -2.88 15.32
N LEU A 41 12.95 -3.91 15.18
CA LEU A 41 11.68 -3.78 14.46
C LEU A 41 10.75 -2.76 15.13
N SER A 42 10.71 -2.76 16.47
CA SER A 42 9.91 -1.80 17.23
C SER A 42 10.43 -0.36 17.06
N ALA A 43 11.75 -0.17 17.07
CA ALA A 43 12.35 1.16 16.89
C ALA A 43 12.13 1.75 15.49
N LEU A 44 11.94 0.91 14.47
CA LEU A 44 11.69 1.33 13.09
C LEU A 44 10.21 1.52 12.77
N SER A 45 9.31 1.19 13.70
CA SER A 45 7.88 1.13 13.43
C SER A 45 7.06 1.94 14.43
N GLU A 46 6.04 2.62 13.91
CA GLU A 46 4.92 3.08 14.73
C GLU A 46 3.93 1.93 15.00
N LYS A 47 3.80 1.01 14.04
CA LYS A 47 2.91 -0.16 14.13
C LYS A 47 3.66 -1.42 13.71
N LEU A 48 3.81 -2.35 14.64
CA LEU A 48 4.39 -3.67 14.41
C LEU A 48 3.32 -4.76 14.56
N TYR A 49 3.06 -5.50 13.48
CA TYR A 49 2.15 -6.65 13.48
C TYR A 49 2.94 -7.94 13.39
N ILE A 50 2.76 -8.87 14.34
CA ILE A 50 3.40 -10.18 14.30
C ILE A 50 2.40 -11.22 13.78
N ILE A 51 2.74 -11.89 12.68
CA ILE A 51 1.92 -12.91 12.03
C ILE A 51 2.53 -14.30 12.30
N LYS A 52 1.71 -15.21 12.82
CA LYS A 52 2.10 -16.62 12.99
C LYS A 52 2.04 -17.36 11.65
N GLY A 53 2.88 -18.38 11.49
CA GLY A 53 2.96 -19.16 10.24
C GLY A 53 4.35 -19.22 9.62
N GLY A 54 5.37 -18.65 10.28
CA GLY A 54 6.75 -18.68 9.81
C GLY A 54 7.02 -17.71 8.66
N CYS A 55 8.16 -17.91 7.98
CA CYS A 55 8.57 -17.07 6.86
C CYS A 55 7.53 -17.13 5.73
N GLY A 56 7.16 -15.97 5.16
CA GLY A 56 6.18 -15.86 4.07
C GLY A 56 4.76 -15.49 4.55
N ALA A 57 4.43 -15.69 5.83
CA ALA A 57 3.12 -15.34 6.36
C ALA A 57 2.88 -13.82 6.34
N ALA A 58 3.87 -13.02 6.76
CA ALA A 58 3.80 -11.56 6.67
C ALA A 58 3.76 -11.08 5.21
N SER A 59 4.59 -11.65 4.34
CA SER A 59 4.55 -11.39 2.90
C SER A 59 3.19 -11.73 2.26
N SER A 60 2.51 -12.78 2.71
CA SER A 60 1.16 -13.12 2.23
C SER A 60 0.14 -12.03 2.56
N VAL A 61 0.19 -11.46 3.77
CA VAL A 61 -0.66 -10.31 4.15
C VAL A 61 -0.35 -9.11 3.25
N LYS A 62 0.92 -8.83 3.00
CA LYS A 62 1.33 -7.75 2.09
C LYS A 62 0.85 -8.01 0.66
N MET A 63 0.89 -9.24 0.19
CA MET A 63 0.42 -9.64 -1.14
C MET A 63 -1.06 -9.32 -1.32
N VAL A 64 -1.91 -9.64 -0.33
CA VAL A 64 -3.33 -9.26 -0.35
C VAL A 64 -3.50 -7.74 -0.45
N ASN A 65 -2.76 -6.97 0.35
CA ASN A 65 -2.82 -5.51 0.28
C ASN A 65 -2.36 -4.95 -1.08
N GLN A 66 -1.33 -5.52 -1.70
CA GLN A 66 -0.85 -5.09 -3.02
C GLN A 66 -1.79 -5.52 -4.16
N LEU A 67 -2.50 -6.64 -4.01
CA LEU A 67 -3.57 -7.00 -4.93
C LEU A 67 -4.70 -5.97 -4.89
N LEU A 68 -5.17 -5.61 -3.69
CA LEU A 68 -6.18 -4.55 -3.52
C LEU A 68 -5.71 -3.21 -4.08
N ALA A 69 -4.43 -2.88 -3.92
CA ALA A 69 -3.83 -1.70 -4.52
C ALA A 69 -4.01 -1.68 -6.04
N GLY A 70 -3.63 -2.77 -6.71
CA GLY A 70 -3.76 -2.89 -8.17
C GLY A 70 -5.21 -2.76 -8.64
N VAL A 71 -6.13 -3.49 -8.00
CA VAL A 71 -7.56 -3.44 -8.33
C VAL A 71 -8.12 -2.03 -8.17
N HIS A 72 -7.83 -1.36 -7.06
CA HIS A 72 -8.34 -0.01 -6.81
C HIS A 72 -7.78 1.02 -7.79
N ILE A 73 -6.50 0.93 -8.17
CA ILE A 73 -5.90 1.82 -9.18
C ILE A 73 -6.58 1.62 -10.53
N ALA A 74 -6.76 0.36 -10.96
CA ALA A 74 -7.41 0.04 -12.24
C ALA A 74 -8.85 0.54 -12.29
N SER A 75 -9.65 0.23 -11.26
CA SER A 75 -11.05 0.70 -11.17
C SER A 75 -11.16 2.22 -11.10
N ALA A 76 -10.23 2.89 -10.39
CA ALA A 76 -10.18 4.35 -10.35
C ALA A 76 -9.89 4.93 -11.74
N ALA A 77 -8.95 4.34 -12.50
CA ALA A 77 -8.60 4.81 -13.82
C ALA A 77 -9.77 4.69 -14.80
N GLU A 78 -10.47 3.56 -14.77
CA GLU A 78 -11.68 3.34 -15.57
C GLU A 78 -12.81 4.30 -15.20
N ALA A 79 -13.06 4.52 -13.91
CA ALA A 79 -14.08 5.46 -13.44
C ALA A 79 -13.79 6.90 -13.89
N MET A 80 -12.53 7.32 -13.83
CA MET A 80 -12.12 8.66 -14.29
C MET A 80 -12.21 8.79 -15.82
N ALA A 81 -11.83 7.76 -16.57
CA ALA A 81 -11.97 7.72 -18.02
C ALA A 81 -13.45 7.75 -18.44
N PHE A 82 -14.32 7.03 -17.73
CA PHE A 82 -15.76 7.07 -17.95
C PHE A 82 -16.33 8.47 -17.67
N GLY A 83 -15.94 9.11 -16.57
CA GLY A 83 -16.32 10.49 -16.27
C GLY A 83 -15.88 11.48 -17.35
N ALA A 84 -14.67 11.31 -17.90
CA ALA A 84 -14.18 12.12 -19.01
C ALA A 84 -15.04 11.95 -20.28
N ARG A 85 -15.43 10.70 -20.62
CA ARG A 85 -16.34 10.43 -21.75
C ARG A 85 -17.74 11.01 -21.58
N LEU A 86 -18.19 11.16 -20.33
CA LEU A 86 -19.42 11.89 -20.00
C LEU A 86 -19.25 13.42 -20.04
N ASN A 87 -18.10 13.92 -20.53
CA ASN A 87 -17.73 15.34 -20.57
C ASN A 87 -17.65 16.01 -19.18
N LEU A 88 -17.39 15.23 -18.12
CA LEU A 88 -17.17 15.77 -16.79
C LEU A 88 -15.72 16.26 -16.64
N ARG A 89 -15.54 17.37 -15.92
CA ARG A 89 -14.20 17.84 -15.55
C ARG A 89 -13.60 16.89 -14.53
N THR A 90 -12.62 16.08 -14.96
CA THR A 90 -11.97 15.05 -14.13
C THR A 90 -11.46 15.61 -12.81
N GLY A 91 -10.86 16.81 -12.80
CA GLY A 91 -10.44 17.51 -11.58
C GLY A 91 -11.56 17.62 -10.53
N ARG A 92 -12.72 18.12 -10.97
CA ARG A 92 -13.88 18.29 -10.09
C ARG A 92 -14.52 16.95 -9.70
N LEU A 93 -14.53 15.99 -10.62
CA LEU A 93 -15.02 14.63 -10.33
C LEU A 93 -14.17 13.98 -9.23
N PHE A 94 -12.85 14.08 -9.30
CA PHE A 94 -11.95 13.57 -8.27
C PHE A 94 -12.19 14.22 -6.91
N GLU A 95 -12.33 15.55 -6.86
CA GLU A 95 -12.68 16.28 -5.62
C GLU A 95 -13.98 15.76 -4.99
N ILE A 96 -15.01 15.51 -5.80
CA ILE A 96 -16.29 14.97 -5.32
C ILE A 96 -16.10 13.54 -4.80
N ILE A 97 -15.40 12.69 -5.56
CA ILE A 97 -15.18 11.29 -5.20
C ILE A 97 -14.34 11.15 -3.94
N GLN A 98 -13.37 12.04 -3.69
CA GLN A 98 -12.57 12.05 -2.44
C GLN A 98 -13.43 12.11 -1.17
N HIS A 99 -14.60 12.73 -1.25
CA HIS A 99 -15.54 12.82 -0.13
C HIS A 99 -16.68 11.78 -0.20
N ALA A 100 -16.67 10.91 -1.21
CA ALA A 100 -17.67 9.87 -1.41
C ALA A 100 -17.18 8.50 -0.90
N ARG A 101 -18.12 7.57 -0.76
CA ARG A 101 -17.81 6.18 -0.33
C ARG A 101 -17.01 5.36 -1.34
N GLY A 102 -16.97 5.79 -2.59
CA GLY A 102 -16.13 5.18 -3.63
C GLY A 102 -14.65 5.52 -3.50
N TYR A 103 -14.27 6.41 -2.57
CA TYR A 103 -12.87 6.77 -2.35
C TYR A 103 -12.06 5.61 -1.77
N SER A 104 -10.83 5.47 -2.27
CA SER A 104 -9.77 4.75 -1.59
C SER A 104 -8.47 5.53 -1.68
N TRP A 105 -7.52 5.26 -0.78
CA TRP A 105 -6.19 5.87 -0.84
C TRP A 105 -5.52 5.72 -2.23
N TYR A 106 -5.75 4.59 -2.89
CA TYR A 106 -5.16 4.32 -4.20
C TYR A 106 -5.79 5.13 -5.34
N VAL A 107 -6.98 5.71 -5.16
CA VAL A 107 -7.53 6.73 -6.08
C VAL A 107 -6.63 7.98 -6.06
N ALA A 108 -6.17 8.40 -4.88
CA ALA A 108 -5.26 9.54 -4.75
C ALA A 108 -3.86 9.23 -5.30
N VAL A 109 -3.35 8.01 -5.08
CA VAL A 109 -2.08 7.56 -5.68
C VAL A 109 -2.14 7.62 -7.20
N MET A 110 -3.21 7.07 -7.80
CA MET A 110 -3.42 7.12 -9.25
C MET A 110 -3.45 8.56 -9.78
N ALA A 111 -4.16 9.47 -9.09
CA ALA A 111 -4.24 10.87 -9.49
C ALA A 111 -2.88 11.59 -9.43
N SER A 112 -2.02 11.23 -8.46
CA SER A 112 -0.68 11.78 -8.29
C SER A 112 0.29 11.29 -9.38
N ASP A 113 0.26 10.00 -9.71
CA ASP A 113 1.26 9.38 -10.61
C ASP A 113 1.03 9.69 -12.08
N TYR A 114 -0.23 9.76 -12.53
CA TYR A 114 -0.56 9.94 -13.94
C TYR A 114 -0.89 11.38 -14.33
N GLY A 115 -1.10 12.25 -13.33
CA GLY A 115 -1.63 13.59 -13.52
C GLY A 115 -3.05 13.57 -14.10
N MET A 116 -3.93 14.44 -13.60
CA MET A 116 -5.33 14.52 -14.03
C MET A 116 -5.52 14.79 -15.54
N LYS A 117 -4.46 15.22 -16.24
CA LYS A 117 -4.41 15.46 -17.69
C LYS A 117 -3.95 14.23 -18.49
N GLY A 118 -3.14 13.34 -17.92
CA GLY A 118 -2.60 12.16 -18.62
C GLY A 118 -3.64 11.06 -18.84
N LEU A 119 -4.58 10.89 -17.91
CA LEU A 119 -5.65 9.88 -18.01
C LEU A 119 -6.62 10.11 -19.17
N ALA A 120 -6.82 11.36 -19.61
CA ALA A 120 -7.67 11.64 -20.77
C ALA A 120 -7.05 11.14 -22.09
N CYS A 121 -5.71 11.04 -22.15
CA CYS A 121 -5.00 10.66 -23.36
C CYS A 121 -4.85 9.13 -23.54
N LEU A 122 -5.07 8.32 -22.50
CA LEU A 122 -4.92 6.87 -22.59
C LEU A 122 -6.16 6.15 -23.17
N PHE A 123 -7.29 6.87 -23.29
CA PHE A 123 -8.59 6.30 -23.70
C PHE A 123 -9.38 7.19 -24.69
N MET A 124 -8.77 8.25 -25.23
CA MET A 124 -9.24 8.94 -26.43
C MET A 124 -8.42 8.47 -27.62
#